data_AF-F4P8J5-F1
#
_entry.id   AF-F4P8J5-F1
#
_cell.length_a   1.000
_cell.length_b   1.000
_cell.length_c   1.000
_cell.angle_alpha   90.00
_cell.angle_beta   90.00
_cell.angle_gamma   90.00
#
_symmetry.space_group_name_H-M   'P 1'
#
loop_
_entity.id
_entity.type
_entity.pdbx_description
1 polymer ?
#
loop_
_entity_poly.entity_id
_entity_poly.type
_entity_poly.pdbx_seq_one_letter_code
_entity_poly.pdbx_strand_id
1 'polypeptide(L)'
;MHKLISSIDISDFANPADQPANFDEAIFKNIIVVSLRKTYGIVGAAISVSLLHFESGRSCIRVPFEQAAVVSSALALCLEYDGASCRIQVIGQSPFLCSLAFHPV
;
A
#
# COMPACT_ATOMS: atom_id res chain seq x y z
N MET A 1 -5.19 3.06 -21.35
CA MET A 1 -5.04 2.41 -20.03
C MET A 1 -4.62 3.48 -19.03
N HIS A 2 -5.56 3.97 -18.22
CA HIS A 2 -5.27 4.98 -17.20
C HIS A 2 -4.75 4.26 -15.95
N LYS A 3 -3.71 4.80 -15.31
CA LYS A 3 -3.17 4.27 -14.04
C LYS A 3 -3.35 5.35 -12.98
N LEU A 4 -3.83 4.94 -11.80
CA LEU A 4 -3.88 5.82 -10.64
C LEU A 4 -2.59 5.61 -9.83
N ILE A 5 -2.06 6.70 -9.30
CA ILE A 5 -0.95 6.70 -8.37
C ILE A 5 -1.52 7.10 -7.01
N SER A 6 -1.14 6.38 -5.97
CA SER A 6 -1.54 6.65 -4.59
C SER A 6 -0.30 6.74 -3.72
N SER A 7 -0.15 7.83 -2.97
CA SER A 7 0.83 7.89 -1.87
C SER A 7 0.26 7.14 -0.68
N ILE A 8 1.00 6.17 -0.17
CA ILE A 8 0.58 5.32 0.94
C ILE A 8 1.66 5.27 2.02
N ASP A 9 1.20 5.20 3.26
CA ASP A 9 2.01 5.13 4.46
C ASP A 9 1.58 3.91 5.28
N ILE A 10 2.58 3.15 5.71
CA ILE A 10 2.46 2.01 6.62
C ILE A 10 3.40 2.29 7.80
N SER A 11 3.11 3.37 8.54
CA SER A 11 3.88 3.77 9.71
C SER A 11 3.24 3.37 11.05
N ASP A 12 1.98 2.94 11.04
CA ASP A 12 1.20 2.75 12.26
C ASP A 12 1.13 1.24 12.63
N PHE A 13 2.29 0.68 12.99
CA PHE A 13 2.34 -0.57 13.73
C PHE A 13 2.03 -0.27 15.20
N ALA A 14 1.01 -0.90 15.77
CA ALA A 14 0.51 -0.55 17.11
C ALA A 14 1.57 -0.73 18.22
N ASN A 15 2.57 -1.57 17.98
CA ASN A 15 3.72 -1.77 18.85
C ASN A 15 5.00 -1.72 18.01
N PRO A 16 5.99 -0.86 18.34
CA PRO A 16 7.24 -0.77 17.58
C PRO A 16 8.06 -2.07 17.59
N ALA A 17 7.83 -2.97 18.54
CA ALA A 17 8.46 -4.31 18.56
C ALA A 17 7.83 -5.29 17.55
N ASP A 18 6.62 -5.00 17.06
CA ASP A 18 5.91 -5.84 16.09
C ASP A 18 6.24 -5.43 14.64
N GLN A 19 6.94 -4.31 14.46
CA GLN A 19 7.49 -3.95 13.15
C GLN A 19 8.56 -4.99 12.79
N PRO A 20 8.47 -5.63 11.60
CA PRO A 20 9.43 -6.65 11.21
C PRO A 20 10.85 -6.07 11.20
N ALA A 21 11.78 -6.76 11.84
CA ALA A 21 13.20 -6.42 11.80
C ALA A 21 13.65 -6.45 10.34
N ASN A 22 14.03 -5.29 9.79
CA ASN A 22 14.25 -5.02 8.36
C ASN A 22 12.97 -4.83 7.54
N PHE A 23 12.07 -3.94 7.98
CA PHE A 23 10.98 -3.47 7.15
C PHE A 23 11.49 -2.81 5.86
N ASP A 24 11.49 -3.57 4.78
CA ASP A 24 12.02 -3.20 3.49
C ASP A 24 10.91 -3.11 2.43
N GLU A 25 11.29 -2.74 1.20
CA GLU A 25 10.36 -2.61 0.09
C GLU A 25 9.63 -3.93 -0.23
N ALA A 26 10.29 -5.08 -0.02
CA ALA A 26 9.71 -6.39 -0.31
C ALA A 26 8.61 -6.74 0.68
N ILE A 27 8.83 -6.50 1.98
CA ILE A 27 7.82 -6.68 3.02
C ILE A 27 6.67 -5.71 2.80
N PHE A 28 6.96 -4.44 2.50
CA PHE A 28 5.94 -3.44 2.18
C PHE A 28 5.03 -3.89 1.03
N LYS A 29 5.63 -4.39 -0.06
CA LYS A 29 4.89 -4.96 -1.18
C LYS A 29 4.04 -6.17 -0.76
N ASN A 30 4.61 -7.04 0.06
CA ASN A 30 3.93 -8.24 0.51
C ASN A 30 2.70 -7.92 1.36
N ILE A 31 2.78 -6.91 2.25
CA ILE A 31 1.64 -6.42 3.03
C ILE A 31 0.48 -6.05 2.11
N ILE A 32 0.75 -5.31 1.03
CA ILE A 32 -0.27 -4.90 0.06
C ILE A 32 -0.90 -6.12 -0.61
N VAL A 33 -0.09 -7.05 -1.10
CA VAL A 33 -0.56 -8.27 -1.79
C VAL A 33 -1.37 -9.17 -0.84
N VAL A 34 -0.92 -9.35 0.39
CA VAL A 34 -1.63 -10.12 1.43
C VAL A 34 -2.96 -9.45 1.77
N SER A 35 -2.99 -8.12 1.90
CA SER A 35 -4.23 -7.38 2.15
C SER A 35 -5.24 -7.58 1.03
N LEU A 36 -4.80 -7.44 -0.22
CA LEU A 36 -5.62 -7.70 -1.40
C LEU A 36 -6.13 -9.14 -1.44
N ARG A 37 -5.30 -10.11 -1.06
CA ARG A 37 -5.67 -11.52 -0.98
C ARG A 37 -6.70 -11.79 0.13
N LYS A 38 -6.53 -11.18 1.30
CA LYS A 38 -7.46 -11.33 2.44
C LYS A 38 -8.84 -10.77 2.09
N THR A 39 -8.91 -9.62 1.39
CA THR A 39 -10.19 -8.96 1.07
C THR A 39 -10.87 -9.53 -0.18
N TYR A 40 -10.12 -9.82 -1.24
CA TYR A 40 -10.66 -10.15 -2.56
C TYR A 40 -10.18 -11.51 -3.12
N GLY A 41 -9.52 -12.31 -2.29
CA GLY A 41 -9.03 -13.64 -2.67
C GLY A 41 -7.90 -13.60 -3.70
N ILE A 42 -7.76 -14.70 -4.45
CA ILE A 42 -6.68 -14.87 -5.43
C ILE A 42 -6.74 -13.80 -6.53
N VAL A 43 -7.95 -13.37 -6.92
CA VAL A 43 -8.14 -12.32 -7.94
C VAL A 43 -7.59 -10.98 -7.45
N GLY A 44 -7.84 -10.62 -6.19
CA GLY A 44 -7.26 -9.43 -5.58
C GLY A 44 -5.74 -9.48 -5.55
N ALA A 45 -5.18 -10.62 -5.15
CA ALA A 45 -3.73 -10.82 -5.10
C ALA A 45 -3.03 -10.69 -6.47
N ALA A 46 -3.77 -10.93 -7.56
CA ALA A 46 -3.27 -10.82 -8.93
C ALA A 46 -3.31 -9.37 -9.49
N ILE A 47 -3.87 -8.41 -8.74
CA ILE A 47 -3.88 -7.01 -9.14
C ILE A 47 -2.46 -6.48 -9.26
N SER A 48 -2.13 -5.91 -10.42
CA SER A 48 -0.79 -5.39 -10.69
C SER A 48 -0.54 -4.09 -9.92
N VAL A 49 0.17 -4.20 -8.80
CA VAL A 49 0.66 -3.05 -8.01
C VAL A 49 2.16 -2.86 -8.25
N SER A 50 2.55 -1.66 -8.68
CA SER A 50 3.96 -1.24 -8.75
C SER A 50 4.27 -0.26 -7.61
N LEU A 51 5.39 -0.45 -6.94
CA LEU A 51 5.93 0.53 -5.98
C LEU A 51 6.84 1.52 -6.70
N LEU A 52 6.75 2.78 -6.30
CA LEU A 52 7.54 3.90 -6.79
C LEU A 52 8.12 4.58 -5.56
N HIS A 53 9.44 4.45 -5.40
CA HIS A 53 10.23 5.08 -4.33
C HIS A 53 9.72 4.73 -2.92
N PHE A 54 10.39 3.76 -2.29
CA PHE A 54 10.11 3.35 -0.92
C PHE A 54 11.09 4.04 0.03
N GLU A 55 10.56 4.78 1.01
CA GLU A 55 11.34 5.38 2.09
C GLU A 55 10.61 5.19 3.41
N SER A 56 11.26 4.51 4.37
CA SER A 56 10.83 4.44 5.78
C SER A 56 9.34 4.12 6.01
N GLY A 57 8.77 3.20 5.22
CA GLY A 57 7.36 2.81 5.36
C GLY A 57 6.38 3.67 4.60
N ARG A 58 6.85 4.55 3.73
CA ARG A 58 6.06 5.30 2.78
C ARG A 58 6.45 4.95 1.35
N SER A 59 5.46 4.92 0.47
CA SER A 59 5.72 4.74 -0.96
C SER A 59 4.57 5.24 -1.81
N CYS A 60 4.87 5.58 -3.06
CA CYS A 60 3.84 5.76 -4.06
C CYS A 60 3.55 4.42 -4.74
N ILE A 61 2.29 3.97 -4.74
CA ILE A 61 1.86 2.82 -5.53
C ILE A 61 1.20 3.26 -6.81
N ARG A 62 1.41 2.49 -7.89
CA ARG A 62 0.71 2.66 -9.17
C ARG A 62 -0.15 1.43 -9.45
N VAL A 63 -1.41 1.66 -9.74
CA VAL A 63 -2.43 0.63 -10.00
C VAL A 63 -3.25 0.97 -11.24
N PRO A 64 -3.84 -0.02 -11.94
CA PRO A 64 -4.84 0.23 -12.97
C PRO A 64 -5.98 1.06 -12.40
N PHE A 65 -6.44 2.08 -13.13
CA PHE A 65 -7.49 2.99 -12.65
C PHE A 65 -8.79 2.25 -12.31
N GLU A 66 -9.12 1.23 -13.10
CA GLU A 66 -10.30 0.38 -12.92
C GLU A 66 -10.25 -0.43 -11.61
N GLN A 67 -9.06 -0.67 -11.08
CA GLN A 67 -8.82 -1.44 -9.85
C GLN A 67 -8.49 -0.55 -8.65
N ALA A 68 -8.41 0.77 -8.84
CA ALA A 68 -8.02 1.71 -7.80
C ALA A 68 -8.95 1.68 -6.58
N ALA A 69 -10.27 1.56 -6.81
CA ALA A 69 -11.25 1.46 -5.72
C ALA A 69 -11.04 0.19 -4.90
N VAL A 70 -10.81 -0.95 -5.57
CA VAL A 70 -10.55 -2.26 -4.95
C VAL A 70 -9.27 -2.25 -4.12
N VAL A 71 -8.22 -1.61 -4.63
CA VAL A 71 -6.96 -1.49 -3.89
C VAL A 71 -7.14 -0.59 -2.68
N SER A 72 -7.78 0.58 -2.85
CA SER A 72 -7.99 1.52 -1.75
C SER A 72 -8.81 0.92 -0.62
N SER A 73 -9.87 0.18 -0.93
CA SER A 73 -10.69 -0.51 0.08
C SER A 73 -9.93 -1.64 0.77
N ALA A 74 -9.16 -2.45 0.04
CA ALA A 74 -8.35 -3.51 0.65
C ALA A 74 -7.30 -2.94 1.62
N LEU A 75 -6.63 -1.84 1.24
CA LEU A 75 -5.64 -1.18 2.09
C LEU A 75 -6.29 -0.57 3.33
N ALA A 76 -7.45 0.08 3.19
CA ALA A 76 -8.19 0.66 4.32
C ALA A 76 -8.69 -0.40 5.32
N LEU A 77 -8.93 -1.63 4.85
CA LEU A 77 -9.34 -2.77 5.68
C LEU A 77 -8.16 -3.58 6.23
N CYS A 78 -6.92 -3.24 5.87
CA CYS A 78 -5.75 -3.86 6.44
C CYS A 78 -5.54 -3.35 7.88
N LEU A 79 -5.73 -4.25 8.84
CA LEU A 79 -5.53 -4.00 10.27
C LEU A 79 -4.42 -4.86 10.87
N GLU A 80 -3.94 -5.87 10.14
CA GLU A 80 -2.97 -6.83 10.66
C GLU A 80 -2.17 -7.49 9.54
N TYR A 81 -0.87 -7.61 9.77
CA TYR A 81 0.07 -8.37 8.98
C TYR A 81 0.93 -9.26 9.88
N ASP A 82 0.96 -10.56 9.59
CA ASP A 82 1.77 -11.56 10.32
C ASP A 82 1.56 -11.56 11.86
N GLY A 83 0.32 -11.36 12.32
CA GLY A 83 -0.01 -11.27 13.74
C GLY A 83 0.29 -9.92 14.38
N ALA A 84 0.95 -9.00 13.67
CA ALA A 84 1.20 -7.64 14.10
C ALA A 84 0.07 -6.71 13.65
N SER A 85 -0.47 -5.92 14.56
CA SER A 85 -1.44 -4.88 14.22
C SER A 85 -0.76 -3.79 13.41
N CYS A 86 -1.22 -3.58 12.17
CA CYS A 86 -0.67 -2.59 11.25
C CYS A 86 -1.80 -1.88 10.50
N ARG A 87 -1.68 -0.57 10.32
CA ARG A 87 -2.64 0.20 9.53
C ARG A 87 -1.97 0.83 8.33
N ILE A 88 -2.68 0.79 7.20
CA ILE A 88 -2.26 1.44 5.96
C ILE A 88 -3.10 2.69 5.77
N GLN A 89 -2.45 3.84 5.58
CA GLN A 89 -3.09 5.10 5.28
C GLN A 89 -2.81 5.52 3.83
N VAL A 90 -3.86 5.86 3.10
CA VAL A 90 -3.74 6.53 1.80
C VAL A 90 -3.65 8.03 2.03
N ILE A 91 -2.50 8.63 1.73
CA ILE A 91 -2.23 10.07 1.94
C ILE A 91 -2.87 10.89 0.83
N GLY A 92 -2.77 10.42 -0.42
CA GLY A 92 -3.27 11.14 -1.58
C GLY A 92 -3.33 10.25 -2.81
N GLN A 93 -4.19 10.61 -3.76
CA GLN A 93 -4.38 9.90 -5.02
C GLN A 93 -4.39 10.86 -6.19
N SER A 94 -3.72 10.49 -7.28
CA SER A 94 -3.70 11.28 -8.50
C SER A 94 -3.39 10.41 -9.73
N PRO A 95 -3.95 10.74 -10.91
CA PRO A 95 -3.52 10.10 -12.15
C PRO A 95 -2.11 10.53 -12.60
N PHE A 96 -1.51 11.57 -11.98
CA PHE A 96 -0.20 12.09 -12.36
C PHE A 96 0.77 12.13 -11.19
N LEU A 97 1.97 11.56 -11.37
CA LEU A 97 3.00 11.51 -10.33
C LEU A 97 3.42 12.90 -9.86
N CYS A 98 3.55 13.85 -10.80
CA CYS A 98 3.96 15.22 -10.49
C CYS A 98 2.99 15.91 -9.52
N SER A 99 1.70 15.56 -9.54
CA SER A 99 0.71 16.11 -8.61
C SER A 99 0.86 15.57 -7.19
N LEU A 100 1.47 14.39 -7.02
CA LEU A 100 1.71 13.77 -5.71
C LEU A 100 3.08 14.15 -5.15
N ALA A 101 4.05 14.50 -6.01
CA ALA A 101 5.38 14.92 -5.60
C ALA A 101 5.38 16.20 -4.72
N PHE A 102 4.31 17.01 -4.77
CA PHE A 102 4.16 18.20 -3.92
C PHE A 102 3.69 17.88 -2.49
N HIS A 103 3.27 16.64 -2.21
CA HIS A 103 3.07 16.15 -0.86
C HIS A 103 4.26 15.28 -0.49
N PRO A 104 5.29 15.83 0.18
CA PRO A 104 6.48 15.08 0.52
C PRO A 104 6.10 13.87 1.37
N VAL A 105 6.58 12.72 0.89
CA VAL A 105 6.75 11.48 1.66
C VAL A 105 7.73 11.73 2.79
#